data_AF-A0A6B2XQ80-F1
#
_entry.id   AF-A0A6B2XQ80-F1
#
_cell.length_a   1.000
_cell.length_b   1.000
_cell.length_c   1.000
_cell.angle_alpha   90.00
_cell.angle_beta   90.00
_cell.angle_gamma   90.00
#
_symmetry.space_group_name_H-M   'P 1'
#
loop_
_entity.id
_entity.type
_entity.pdbx_description
1 polymer ?
#
loop_
_entity_poly.entity_id
_entity_poly.type
_entity_poly.pdbx_seq_one_letter_code
_entity_poly.pdbx_strand_id
1 'polypeptide(L)'
;MHGVRLTERVIEAVRRDPAASALPYLLPYVNVPWVEGGTPRPMPENVLAEAAFPSGRPLSPSLRAWLAYDTSLLERHHWFTPDGGFAPRPLDQLVADEMGDFWGPEFAWLSGHFAECFLLPGGSDSRRVLAVTEPDEEGEYPVLALDFDDLPYLGLMYPGFDVYLADTAELLDLAKRKTYSDLISHPTYGPRMRRHAVQSLAGSAAIEYPFDFEPLYTELTGPAEPTRP
;
A
#
# COMPACT_ATOMS: atom_id res chain seq x y z
N MET A 1 -18.79 1.55 4.63
CA MET A 1 -18.77 0.61 3.48
C MET A 1 -17.33 0.18 3.31
N HIS A 2 -17.05 -1.08 2.99
CA HIS A 2 -15.70 -1.63 2.81
C HIS A 2 -15.75 -2.88 1.92
N GLY A 3 -14.58 -3.43 1.61
CA GLY A 3 -14.37 -4.65 0.84
C GLY A 3 -14.81 -4.51 -0.62
N VAL A 4 -15.12 -5.65 -1.24
CA VAL A 4 -15.45 -5.76 -2.67
C VAL A 4 -16.51 -4.75 -3.11
N ARG A 5 -17.57 -4.53 -2.33
CA ARG A 5 -18.65 -3.58 -2.67
C ARG A 5 -18.15 -2.15 -2.81
N LEU A 6 -17.14 -1.77 -2.02
CA LEU A 6 -16.54 -0.45 -2.13
C LEU A 6 -15.71 -0.33 -3.41
N THR A 7 -14.92 -1.36 -3.73
CA THR A 7 -14.15 -1.44 -4.97
C THR A 7 -15.03 -1.47 -6.22
N GLU A 8 -16.17 -2.18 -6.19
CA GLU A 8 -17.14 -2.17 -7.30
C GLU A 8 -17.65 -0.75 -7.60
N ARG A 9 -17.88 0.07 -6.58
CA ARG A 9 -18.26 1.49 -6.78
C ARG A 9 -17.13 2.31 -7.40
N VAL A 10 -15.88 2.04 -7.03
CA VAL A 10 -14.71 2.65 -7.67
C VAL A 10 -14.66 2.26 -9.14
N ILE A 11 -14.77 0.96 -9.45
CA ILE A 11 -14.80 0.44 -10.82
C ILE A 11 -15.95 1.09 -11.62
N GLU A 12 -17.13 1.25 -11.04
CA GLU A 12 -18.23 1.96 -11.68
C GLU A 12 -17.91 3.44 -11.97
N ALA A 13 -17.23 4.13 -11.04
CA ALA A 13 -16.80 5.51 -11.25
C ALA A 13 -15.77 5.58 -12.39
N VAL A 14 -14.75 4.73 -12.36
CA VAL A 14 -13.69 4.65 -13.37
C VAL A 14 -14.25 4.29 -14.75
N ARG A 15 -15.23 3.39 -14.83
CA ARG A 15 -15.90 3.06 -16.11
C ARG A 15 -16.57 4.26 -16.78
N ARG A 16 -17.00 5.26 -16.01
CA ARG A 16 -17.65 6.47 -16.56
C ARG A 16 -16.63 7.43 -17.17
N ASP A 17 -15.41 7.46 -16.63
CA ASP A 17 -14.31 8.28 -17.15
C ASP A 17 -12.95 7.59 -16.89
N PRO A 18 -12.56 6.64 -17.76
CA PRO A 18 -11.35 5.84 -17.56
C PRO A 18 -10.05 6.66 -17.72
N ALA A 19 -10.14 7.83 -18.34
CA ALA A 19 -9.01 8.74 -18.56
C ALA A 19 -8.85 9.77 -17.43
N ALA A 20 -9.81 9.85 -16.50
CA ALA A 20 -9.69 10.70 -15.31
C ALA A 20 -8.42 10.32 -14.53
N SER A 21 -7.79 11.34 -13.94
CA SER A 21 -6.61 11.13 -13.11
C SER A 21 -7.02 10.38 -11.84
N ALA A 22 -6.31 9.30 -11.52
CA ALA A 22 -6.33 8.65 -10.22
C ALA A 22 -5.72 9.54 -9.14
N LEU A 23 -4.92 10.54 -9.50
CA LEU A 23 -4.26 11.43 -8.56
C LEU A 23 -4.58 12.90 -8.90
N PRO A 24 -5.86 13.32 -8.80
CA PRO A 24 -6.28 14.65 -9.25
C PRO A 24 -5.62 15.80 -8.47
N TYR A 25 -5.07 15.51 -7.29
CA TYR A 25 -4.39 16.45 -6.41
C TYR A 25 -2.89 16.62 -6.70
N LEU A 26 -2.28 15.78 -7.54
CA LEU A 26 -0.82 15.63 -7.66
C LEU A 26 -0.16 16.63 -8.63
N LEU A 27 -0.59 17.90 -8.59
CA LEU A 27 -0.29 18.98 -9.54
C LEU A 27 -1.17 18.93 -10.81
N PRO A 28 -1.65 20.09 -11.30
CA PRO A 28 -2.62 20.17 -12.40
C PRO A 28 -2.10 19.70 -13.78
N TYR A 29 -0.82 19.35 -13.88
CA TYR A 29 -0.17 18.92 -15.13
C TYR A 29 0.23 17.44 -15.13
N VAL A 30 0.08 16.73 -14.01
CA VAL A 30 0.36 15.30 -13.93
C VAL A 30 -0.96 14.55 -14.04
N ASN A 31 -1.23 13.96 -15.21
CA ASN A 31 -2.37 13.08 -15.39
C ASN A 31 -1.93 11.63 -15.21
N VAL A 32 -2.43 10.97 -14.16
CA VAL A 32 -2.23 9.53 -13.96
C VAL A 32 -3.56 8.83 -14.26
N PRO A 33 -3.84 8.45 -15.52
CA PRO A 33 -5.16 7.96 -15.89
C PRO A 33 -5.48 6.66 -15.15
N TRP A 34 -6.71 6.48 -14.67
CA TRP A 34 -7.12 5.23 -14.04
C TRP A 34 -6.88 4.01 -14.94
N VAL A 35 -7.11 4.15 -16.25
CA VAL A 35 -6.93 3.10 -17.24
C VAL A 35 -6.08 3.61 -18.39
N GLU A 36 -4.96 2.93 -18.65
CA GLU A 36 -4.05 3.29 -19.75
C GLU A 36 -4.74 3.20 -21.12
N GLY A 37 -4.70 4.28 -21.89
CA GLY A 37 -5.38 4.35 -23.19
C GLY A 37 -6.91 4.29 -23.13
N GLY A 38 -7.51 4.42 -21.93
CA GLY A 38 -8.96 4.47 -21.73
C GLY A 38 -9.70 3.15 -21.96
N THR A 39 -9.00 2.05 -22.25
CA THR A 39 -9.59 0.72 -22.48
C THR A 39 -9.11 -0.26 -21.43
N PRO A 40 -9.98 -0.79 -20.56
CA PRO A 40 -9.58 -1.69 -19.49
C PRO A 40 -8.90 -2.96 -20.01
N ARG A 41 -7.84 -3.38 -19.33
CA ARG A 41 -7.10 -4.61 -19.60
C ARG A 41 -7.26 -5.58 -18.42
N PRO A 42 -8.34 -6.36 -18.36
CA PRO A 42 -8.56 -7.28 -17.25
C PRO A 42 -7.54 -8.42 -17.28
N MET A 43 -7.14 -8.88 -16.11
CA MET A 43 -6.39 -10.13 -15.95
C MET A 43 -7.27 -11.30 -16.44
N PRO A 44 -6.75 -12.24 -17.25
CA PRO A 44 -7.52 -13.39 -17.72
C PRO A 44 -8.11 -14.18 -16.55
N GLU A 45 -9.38 -14.62 -16.67
CA GLU A 45 -10.12 -15.25 -15.58
C GLU A 45 -9.42 -16.50 -15.01
N ASN A 46 -8.87 -17.34 -15.88
CA ASN A 46 -8.12 -18.54 -15.47
C ASN A 46 -6.84 -18.20 -14.70
N VAL A 47 -6.14 -17.13 -15.11
CA VAL A 47 -4.94 -16.65 -14.41
C VAL A 47 -5.35 -16.08 -13.06
N LEU A 48 -6.39 -15.24 -13.03
CA LEU A 48 -6.88 -14.64 -11.80
C LEU A 48 -7.35 -15.71 -10.80
N ALA A 49 -8.06 -16.75 -11.24
CA ALA A 49 -8.56 -17.82 -10.38
C ALA A 49 -7.44 -18.54 -9.60
N GLU A 50 -6.27 -18.69 -10.21
CA GLU A 50 -5.09 -19.34 -9.62
C GLU A 50 -4.13 -18.34 -8.95
N ALA A 51 -4.36 -17.04 -9.13
CA ALA A 51 -3.45 -16.00 -8.67
C ALA A 51 -3.36 -15.92 -7.13
N ALA A 52 -2.11 -15.92 -6.67
CA ALA A 52 -1.68 -15.68 -5.30
C ALA A 52 -0.39 -14.84 -5.32
N PHE A 53 -0.07 -14.19 -4.20
CA PHE A 53 1.22 -13.54 -4.03
C PHE A 53 2.35 -14.59 -3.97
N PRO A 54 3.61 -14.23 -4.26
CA PRO A 54 4.75 -15.14 -4.18
C PRO A 54 4.93 -15.89 -2.85
N SER A 55 4.51 -15.35 -1.70
CA SER A 55 4.43 -16.11 -0.43
C SER A 55 3.41 -17.26 -0.42
N GLY A 56 2.55 -17.37 -1.44
CA GLY A 56 1.37 -18.22 -1.44
C GLY A 56 0.15 -17.61 -0.74
N ARG A 57 0.26 -16.38 -0.24
CA ARG A 57 -0.87 -15.66 0.35
C ARG A 57 -1.92 -15.31 -0.72
N PRO A 58 -3.21 -15.40 -0.41
CA PRO A 58 -4.26 -15.10 -1.38
C PRO A 58 -4.28 -13.60 -1.71
N LEU A 59 -4.68 -13.25 -2.93
CA LEU A 59 -5.02 -11.85 -3.24
C LEU A 59 -6.19 -11.39 -2.37
N SER A 60 -6.18 -10.12 -1.95
CA SER A 60 -7.35 -9.57 -1.26
C SER A 60 -8.57 -9.58 -2.17
N PRO A 61 -9.79 -9.73 -1.63
CA PRO A 61 -11.00 -9.74 -2.44
C PRO A 61 -11.13 -8.49 -3.32
N SER A 62 -10.74 -7.32 -2.80
CA SER A 62 -10.82 -6.06 -3.53
C SER A 62 -9.76 -5.94 -4.61
N LEU A 63 -8.53 -6.40 -4.36
CA LEU A 63 -7.49 -6.45 -5.38
C LEU A 63 -7.91 -7.39 -6.53
N ARG A 64 -8.48 -8.56 -6.19
CA ARG A 64 -9.03 -9.49 -7.19
C ARG A 64 -10.12 -8.85 -8.03
N ALA A 65 -11.05 -8.12 -7.41
CA ALA A 65 -12.11 -7.41 -8.13
C ALA A 65 -11.56 -6.34 -9.08
N TRP A 66 -10.52 -5.61 -8.65
CA TRP A 66 -9.85 -4.63 -9.49
C TRP A 66 -9.10 -5.28 -10.67
N LEU A 67 -8.32 -6.32 -10.43
CA LEU A 67 -7.57 -7.04 -11.48
C LEU A 67 -8.50 -7.72 -12.50
N ALA A 68 -9.72 -8.12 -12.10
CA ALA A 68 -10.74 -8.60 -13.00
C ALA A 68 -11.29 -7.50 -13.94
N TYR A 69 -11.02 -6.22 -13.63
CA TYR A 69 -11.42 -5.08 -14.44
C TYR A 69 -10.24 -4.50 -15.24
N ASP A 70 -9.13 -4.17 -14.58
CA ASP A 70 -7.97 -3.54 -15.19
C ASP A 70 -6.66 -3.86 -14.46
N THR A 71 -5.59 -4.08 -15.22
CA THR A 71 -4.21 -4.25 -14.70
C THR A 71 -3.34 -3.02 -14.95
N SER A 72 -3.74 -2.15 -15.88
CA SER A 72 -2.86 -1.13 -16.47
C SER A 72 -2.37 -0.09 -15.48
N LEU A 73 -3.19 0.29 -14.50
CA LEU A 73 -2.77 1.18 -13.41
C LEU A 73 -1.57 0.60 -12.65
N LEU A 74 -1.67 -0.65 -12.25
CA LEU A 74 -0.68 -1.34 -11.42
C LEU A 74 0.58 -1.72 -12.22
N GLU A 75 0.41 -2.04 -13.50
CA GLU A 75 1.51 -2.32 -14.42
C GLU A 75 2.50 -1.14 -14.52
N ARG A 76 1.99 0.11 -14.55
CA ARG A 76 2.84 1.32 -14.55
C ARG A 76 3.61 1.52 -13.26
N HIS A 77 3.23 0.84 -12.19
CA HIS A 77 3.94 0.82 -10.90
C HIS A 77 4.69 -0.48 -10.67
N HIS A 78 5.06 -1.17 -11.77
CA HIS A 78 5.93 -2.34 -11.78
C HIS A 78 5.40 -3.53 -10.96
N TRP A 79 4.07 -3.71 -10.90
CA TRP A 79 3.46 -4.83 -10.20
C TRP A 79 3.71 -6.19 -10.84
N PHE A 80 4.03 -6.22 -12.13
CA PHE A 80 4.10 -7.45 -12.90
C PHE A 80 5.50 -7.68 -13.48
N THR A 81 5.94 -8.92 -13.43
CA THR A 81 7.12 -9.40 -14.17
C THR A 81 6.80 -9.49 -15.67
N PRO A 82 7.81 -9.57 -16.55
CA PRO A 82 7.59 -9.69 -17.99
C PRO A 82 6.78 -10.93 -18.44
N ASP A 83 6.75 -11.99 -17.62
CA ASP A 83 5.96 -13.20 -17.82
C ASP A 83 4.54 -13.13 -17.20
N GLY A 84 4.18 -11.99 -16.59
CA GLY A 84 2.84 -11.72 -16.06
C GLY A 84 2.62 -12.18 -14.60
N GLY A 85 3.67 -12.64 -13.92
CA GLY A 85 3.64 -12.90 -12.48
C GLY A 85 3.70 -11.61 -11.65
N PHE A 86 3.48 -11.70 -10.33
CA PHE A 86 3.64 -10.57 -9.43
C PHE A 86 5.12 -10.30 -9.13
N ALA A 87 5.50 -9.02 -9.11
CA ALA A 87 6.87 -8.55 -8.84
C ALA A 87 6.96 -7.74 -7.53
N PRO A 88 6.75 -8.36 -6.36
CA PRO A 88 6.96 -7.66 -5.09
C PRO A 88 8.43 -7.26 -4.92
N ARG A 89 8.65 -6.20 -4.16
CA ARG A 89 9.97 -5.81 -3.66
C ARG A 89 9.98 -5.90 -2.14
N PRO A 90 11.07 -6.36 -1.50
CA PRO A 90 11.28 -6.12 -0.08
C PRO A 90 11.31 -4.61 0.20
N LEU A 91 10.95 -4.20 1.43
CA LEU A 91 10.77 -2.78 1.76
C LEU A 91 12.03 -1.93 1.53
N ASP A 92 13.21 -2.40 1.91
CA ASP A 92 14.48 -1.70 1.67
C ASP A 92 14.76 -1.45 0.19
N GLN A 93 14.54 -2.47 -0.66
CA GLN A 93 14.70 -2.34 -2.09
C GLN A 93 13.71 -1.34 -2.67
N LEU A 94 12.45 -1.39 -2.22
CA LEU A 94 11.43 -0.40 -2.64
C LEU A 94 11.85 1.01 -2.22
N VAL A 95 12.32 1.20 -0.98
CA VAL A 95 12.81 2.50 -0.50
C VAL A 95 14.01 2.97 -1.33
N ALA A 96 14.97 2.11 -1.62
CA ALA A 96 16.12 2.44 -2.45
C ALA A 96 15.69 2.89 -3.86
N ASP A 97 14.79 2.13 -4.50
CA ASP A 97 14.30 2.43 -5.85
C ASP A 97 13.52 3.76 -5.91
N GLU A 98 12.70 4.05 -4.89
CA GLU A 98 11.73 5.16 -4.94
C GLU A 98 12.23 6.46 -4.27
N MET A 99 13.14 6.33 -3.30
CA MET A 99 13.66 7.45 -2.48
C MET A 99 15.18 7.62 -2.60
N GLY A 100 15.90 6.63 -3.17
CA GLY A 100 17.34 6.65 -3.43
C GLY A 100 18.12 5.62 -2.61
N ASP A 101 19.16 5.04 -3.23
CA ASP A 101 19.98 3.95 -2.69
C ASP A 101 20.49 4.16 -1.25
N PHE A 102 20.75 5.42 -0.88
CA PHE A 102 21.22 5.77 0.46
C PHE A 102 20.22 5.41 1.56
N TRP A 103 18.92 5.43 1.27
CA TRP A 103 17.86 5.19 2.27
C TRP A 103 17.53 3.71 2.47
N GLY A 104 17.81 2.84 1.49
CA GLY A 104 17.51 1.41 1.58
C GLY A 104 18.07 0.75 2.86
N PRO A 105 19.36 0.94 3.20
CA PRO A 105 19.96 0.35 4.40
C PRO A 105 19.26 0.70 5.72
N GLU A 106 18.67 1.88 5.84
CA GLU A 106 17.94 2.30 7.05
C GLU A 106 16.66 1.48 7.29
N PHE A 107 16.12 0.85 6.24
CA PHE A 107 14.94 -0.01 6.29
C PHE A 107 15.25 -1.51 6.20
N ALA A 108 16.52 -1.91 6.06
CA ALA A 108 16.92 -3.30 5.85
C ALA A 108 16.47 -4.25 6.98
N TRP A 109 16.38 -3.76 8.21
CA TRP A 109 15.92 -4.52 9.37
C TRP A 109 14.43 -4.90 9.29
N LEU A 110 13.65 -4.19 8.46
CA LEU A 110 12.24 -4.46 8.21
C LEU A 110 12.00 -5.38 7.01
N SER A 111 12.98 -5.60 6.14
CA SER A 111 12.79 -6.31 4.86
C SER A 111 12.33 -7.76 5.04
N GLY A 112 12.69 -8.42 6.14
CA GLY A 112 12.16 -9.74 6.47
C GLY A 112 10.69 -9.71 6.89
N HIS A 113 10.25 -8.62 7.52
CA HIS A 113 8.88 -8.42 7.99
C HIS A 113 7.96 -7.90 6.86
N PHE A 114 8.51 -7.06 6.00
CA PHE A 114 7.87 -6.50 4.81
C PHE A 114 8.59 -6.97 3.54
N ALA A 115 8.59 -8.28 3.33
CA ALA A 115 9.28 -8.94 2.21
C ALA A 115 8.56 -8.77 0.87
N GLU A 116 7.25 -8.55 0.91
CA GLU A 116 6.41 -8.41 -0.28
C GLU A 116 5.64 -7.10 -0.26
N CYS A 117 6.25 -6.07 -0.85
CA CYS A 117 5.68 -4.73 -0.97
C CYS A 117 5.44 -4.36 -2.43
N PHE A 118 4.31 -3.71 -2.69
CA PHE A 118 3.91 -3.23 -4.01
C PHE A 118 3.65 -1.73 -3.98
N LEU A 119 4.28 -0.98 -4.89
CA LEU A 119 4.07 0.45 -5.00
C LEU A 119 2.67 0.76 -5.53
N LEU A 120 1.96 1.65 -4.84
CA LEU A 120 0.66 2.16 -5.28
C LEU A 120 0.81 3.59 -5.82
N PRO A 121 -0.05 3.99 -6.78
CA PRO A 121 -0.14 5.39 -7.20
C PRO A 121 -0.38 6.33 -6.01
N GLY A 122 0.39 7.42 -5.93
CA GLY A 122 0.07 8.53 -5.04
C GLY A 122 1.22 9.01 -4.16
N GLY A 123 1.20 10.32 -3.94
CA GLY A 123 2.20 11.06 -3.17
C GLY A 123 3.16 11.81 -4.08
N SER A 124 3.41 13.07 -3.74
CA SER A 124 4.48 13.87 -4.36
C SER A 124 5.80 13.39 -3.78
N ASP A 125 6.01 13.70 -2.50
CA ASP A 125 7.24 13.39 -1.76
C ASP A 125 7.09 12.17 -0.84
N SER A 126 5.88 11.59 -0.80
CA SER A 126 5.57 10.32 -0.15
C SER A 126 5.24 9.22 -1.15
N ARG A 127 5.26 7.96 -0.72
CA ARG A 127 4.80 6.79 -1.50
C ARG A 127 3.73 6.04 -0.75
N ARG A 128 2.85 5.35 -1.49
CA ARG A 128 1.90 4.39 -0.92
C ARG A 128 2.36 2.99 -1.27
N VAL A 129 2.31 2.09 -0.30
CA VAL A 129 2.82 0.73 -0.47
C VAL A 129 1.80 -0.25 0.07
N LEU A 130 1.32 -1.17 -0.76
CA LEU A 130 0.59 -2.34 -0.28
C LEU A 130 1.61 -3.33 0.28
N ALA A 131 1.50 -3.68 1.56
CA ALA A 131 2.41 -4.63 2.21
C ALA A 131 1.68 -5.96 2.47
N VAL A 132 2.15 -7.04 1.85
CA VAL A 132 1.52 -8.37 1.97
C VAL A 132 1.95 -9.03 3.29
N THR A 133 1.27 -8.65 4.37
CA THR A 133 1.45 -9.22 5.71
C THR A 133 0.30 -10.18 6.07
N GLU A 134 -0.16 -10.19 7.33
CA GLU A 134 -1.39 -10.88 7.69
C GLU A 134 -2.62 -10.05 7.26
N PRO A 135 -3.60 -10.66 6.56
CA PRO A 135 -4.80 -9.94 6.19
C PRO A 135 -5.70 -9.66 7.40
N ASP A 136 -6.54 -8.64 7.27
CA ASP A 136 -7.61 -8.35 8.23
C ASP A 136 -8.83 -9.29 8.06
N GLU A 137 -9.91 -9.03 8.80
CA GLU A 137 -11.14 -9.82 8.71
C GLU A 137 -11.85 -9.75 7.35
N GLU A 138 -11.54 -8.75 6.52
CA GLU A 138 -12.06 -8.58 5.17
C GLU A 138 -11.16 -9.23 4.11
N GLY A 139 -10.03 -9.81 4.52
CA GLY A 139 -9.03 -10.37 3.63
C GLY A 139 -8.12 -9.31 3.00
N GLU A 140 -8.11 -8.09 3.52
CA GLU A 140 -7.32 -6.97 2.98
C GLU A 140 -5.96 -6.85 3.67
N TYR A 141 -4.99 -6.32 2.91
CA TYR A 141 -3.63 -6.05 3.37
C TYR A 141 -3.43 -4.56 3.61
N PRO A 142 -2.62 -4.16 4.61
CA PRO A 142 -2.43 -2.75 4.92
C PRO A 142 -1.76 -2.00 3.77
N VAL A 143 -2.18 -0.73 3.60
CA VAL A 143 -1.46 0.22 2.77
C VAL A 143 -0.68 1.16 3.67
N LEU A 144 0.63 1.17 3.50
CA LEU A 144 1.59 2.00 4.22
C LEU A 144 1.85 3.30 3.45
N ALA A 145 2.13 4.38 4.20
CA ALA A 145 2.74 5.59 3.68
C ALA A 145 4.23 5.59 4.05
N LEU A 146 5.06 5.88 3.05
CA LEU A 146 6.46 6.26 3.21
C LEU A 146 6.58 7.77 3.02
N ASP A 147 7.23 8.48 3.93
CA ASP A 147 7.47 9.92 3.83
C ASP A 147 8.88 10.27 4.33
N PHE A 148 9.53 11.22 3.67
CA PHE A 148 10.93 11.63 3.89
C PHE A 148 11.08 13.15 3.96
N ASP A 149 9.97 13.92 3.99
CA ASP A 149 10.02 15.40 4.02
C ASP A 149 10.73 15.95 5.28
N ASP A 150 10.59 15.27 6.42
CA ASP A 150 11.25 15.63 7.68
C ASP A 150 12.25 14.54 8.11
N LEU A 151 11.74 13.44 8.66
CA LEU A 151 12.49 12.24 9.02
C LEU A 151 11.85 11.04 8.31
N PRO A 152 12.64 10.01 7.93
CA PRO A 152 12.08 8.80 7.36
C PRO A 152 10.95 8.23 8.22
N TYR A 153 9.78 8.12 7.62
CA TYR A 153 8.54 7.72 8.24
C TYR A 153 7.94 6.53 7.50
N LEU A 154 7.45 5.54 8.26
CA LEU A 154 6.62 4.46 7.75
C LEU A 154 5.39 4.31 8.64
N GLY A 155 4.20 4.51 8.06
CA GLY A 155 2.96 4.45 8.82
C GLY A 155 1.80 3.80 8.09
N LEU A 156 0.88 3.23 8.83
CA LEU A 156 -0.38 2.73 8.29
C LEU A 156 -1.19 3.91 7.77
N MET A 157 -1.55 3.87 6.50
CA MET A 157 -2.37 4.90 5.86
C MET A 157 -3.81 4.43 5.61
N TYR A 158 -3.97 3.18 5.15
CA TYR A 158 -5.28 2.56 4.93
C TYR A 158 -5.30 1.11 5.41
N PRO A 159 -6.47 0.61 5.85
CA PRO A 159 -6.60 -0.78 6.30
C PRO A 159 -6.68 -1.78 5.14
N GLY A 160 -6.66 -1.33 3.89
CA GLY A 160 -6.91 -2.20 2.76
C GLY A 160 -6.85 -1.49 1.42
N PHE A 161 -6.72 -2.29 0.37
CA PHE A 161 -6.73 -1.81 -1.01
C PHE A 161 -8.10 -1.21 -1.38
N ASP A 162 -9.18 -1.73 -0.80
CA ASP A 162 -10.55 -1.21 -0.91
C ASP A 162 -10.66 0.28 -0.51
N VAL A 163 -10.16 0.61 0.68
CA VAL A 163 -10.25 1.96 1.24
C VAL A 163 -9.29 2.89 0.53
N TYR A 164 -8.08 2.42 0.19
CA TYR A 164 -7.14 3.17 -0.64
C TYR A 164 -7.79 3.58 -1.97
N LEU A 165 -8.28 2.61 -2.76
CA LEU A 165 -8.90 2.91 -4.06
C LEU A 165 -10.06 3.88 -3.95
N ALA A 166 -10.91 3.73 -2.93
CA ALA A 166 -12.09 4.57 -2.79
C ALA A 166 -11.79 5.98 -2.29
N ASP A 167 -10.76 6.17 -1.47
CA ASP A 167 -10.26 7.49 -1.12
C ASP A 167 -9.62 8.17 -2.34
N THR A 168 -8.80 7.43 -3.10
CA THR A 168 -8.18 7.88 -4.35
C THR A 168 -9.22 8.28 -5.41
N ALA A 169 -10.35 7.59 -5.46
CA ALA A 169 -11.48 7.91 -6.33
C ALA A 169 -12.45 8.96 -5.75
N GLU A 170 -12.10 9.60 -4.64
CA GLU A 170 -12.90 10.63 -3.95
C GLU A 170 -14.33 10.16 -3.59
N LEU A 171 -14.50 8.86 -3.32
CA LEU A 171 -15.80 8.25 -2.97
C LEU A 171 -16.05 8.17 -1.46
N LEU A 172 -15.04 8.53 -0.65
CA LEU A 172 -15.10 8.51 0.80
C LEU A 172 -15.00 9.93 1.37
N ASP A 173 -15.87 10.24 2.32
CA ASP A 173 -15.70 11.40 3.20
C ASP A 173 -14.94 10.95 4.45
N LEU A 174 -13.61 11.06 4.42
CA LEU A 174 -12.72 10.67 5.52
C LEU A 174 -12.46 11.82 6.50
N ALA A 175 -13.19 12.92 6.40
CA ALA A 175 -12.89 14.20 7.05
C ALA A 175 -11.47 14.71 6.75
N LYS A 176 -11.15 15.91 7.27
CA LYS A 176 -9.82 16.50 7.10
C LYS A 176 -8.80 15.71 7.92
N ARG A 177 -7.92 14.98 7.23
CA ARG A 177 -6.75 14.33 7.83
C ARG A 177 -5.63 15.34 8.08
N LYS A 178 -4.96 15.19 9.22
CA LYS A 178 -3.75 15.89 9.66
C LYS A 178 -2.50 15.05 9.40
N THR A 179 -2.59 13.73 9.56
CA THR A 179 -1.48 12.79 9.33
C THR A 179 -1.92 11.60 8.47
N TYR A 180 -0.97 10.81 7.98
CA TYR A 180 -1.27 9.60 7.21
C TYR A 180 -2.06 8.57 8.02
N SER A 181 -1.78 8.45 9.32
CA SER A 181 -2.37 7.41 10.19
C SER A 181 -3.66 7.82 10.90
N ASP A 182 -4.23 8.98 10.56
CA ASP A 182 -5.45 9.48 11.21
C ASP A 182 -6.64 8.50 11.15
N LEU A 183 -6.68 7.63 10.13
CA LEU A 183 -7.72 6.61 10.01
C LEU A 183 -7.75 5.60 11.16
N ILE A 184 -6.69 5.51 11.97
CA ILE A 184 -6.67 4.66 13.16
C ILE A 184 -7.75 5.05 14.18
N SER A 185 -8.18 6.32 14.18
CA SER A 185 -9.26 6.83 15.04
C SER A 185 -10.62 6.87 14.34
N HIS A 186 -10.69 6.52 13.05
CA HIS A 186 -11.94 6.56 12.30
C HIS A 186 -12.95 5.52 12.84
N PRO A 187 -14.23 5.86 13.04
CA PRO A 187 -15.20 4.95 13.65
C PRO A 187 -15.38 3.65 12.85
N THR A 188 -15.33 3.73 11.52
CA THR A 188 -15.53 2.57 10.64
C THR A 188 -14.25 1.81 10.33
N TYR A 189 -13.12 2.51 10.18
CA TYR A 189 -11.88 1.92 9.64
C TYR A 189 -10.80 1.72 10.73
N GLY A 190 -10.91 2.44 11.84
CA GLY A 190 -9.99 2.36 12.96
C GLY A 190 -9.82 0.95 13.55
N PRO A 191 -10.87 0.12 13.69
CA PRO A 191 -10.70 -1.27 14.13
C PRO A 191 -9.73 -2.07 13.24
N ARG A 192 -9.88 -2.00 11.91
CA ARG A 192 -9.01 -2.68 10.94
C ARG A 192 -7.59 -2.11 10.97
N MET A 193 -7.46 -0.79 11.04
CA MET A 193 -6.16 -0.11 11.20
C MET A 193 -5.41 -0.57 12.45
N ARG A 194 -6.08 -0.63 13.61
CA ARG A 194 -5.46 -1.09 14.87
C ARG A 194 -5.06 -2.56 14.82
N ARG A 195 -5.81 -3.40 14.11
CA ARG A 195 -5.44 -4.79 13.88
C ARG A 195 -4.12 -4.88 13.10
N HIS A 196 -4.00 -4.17 12.00
CA HIS A 196 -2.74 -4.13 11.24
C HIS A 196 -1.60 -3.52 12.06
N ALA A 197 -1.86 -2.51 12.89
CA ALA A 197 -0.87 -1.94 13.80
C ALA A 197 -0.30 -3.02 14.74
N VAL A 198 -1.17 -3.80 15.39
CA VAL A 198 -0.75 -4.91 16.26
C VAL A 198 0.04 -5.97 15.49
N GLN A 199 -0.39 -6.32 14.28
CA GLN A 199 0.22 -7.40 13.50
C GLN A 199 1.52 -7.01 12.79
N SER A 200 1.66 -5.75 12.40
CA SER A 200 2.73 -5.31 11.49
C SER A 200 3.68 -4.29 12.10
N LEU A 201 3.28 -3.60 13.18
CA LEU A 201 4.03 -2.48 13.77
C LEU A 201 4.02 -2.51 15.30
N ALA A 202 3.95 -3.71 15.92
CA ALA A 202 3.96 -3.90 17.38
C ALA A 202 2.90 -3.06 18.15
N GLY A 203 1.78 -2.74 17.50
CA GLY A 203 0.69 -1.93 18.06
C GLY A 203 0.78 -0.43 17.75
N SER A 204 1.91 0.04 17.22
CA SER A 204 2.07 1.43 16.79
C SER A 204 1.41 1.69 15.44
N ALA A 205 0.92 2.91 15.23
CA ALA A 205 0.33 3.32 13.95
C ALA A 205 1.40 3.59 12.87
N ALA A 206 2.60 3.94 13.32
CA ALA A 206 3.74 4.30 12.50
C ALA A 206 5.03 4.15 13.30
N ILE A 207 6.15 4.20 12.59
CA ILE A 207 7.51 4.31 13.10
C ILE A 207 8.21 5.47 12.40
N GLU A 208 9.11 6.15 13.11
CA GLU A 208 9.84 7.30 12.59
C GLU A 208 11.33 7.15 12.93
N TYR A 209 12.20 7.63 12.05
CA TYR A 209 13.63 7.64 12.29
C TYR A 209 13.99 8.61 13.45
N PRO A 210 14.98 8.31 14.30
CA PRO A 210 15.80 7.10 14.32
C PRO A 210 15.04 5.88 14.86
N PHE A 211 15.05 4.78 14.09
CA PHE A 211 14.18 3.62 14.34
C PHE A 211 14.59 2.76 15.54
N ASP A 212 15.81 2.90 16.03
CA ASP A 212 16.35 2.11 17.15
C ASP A 212 15.66 2.39 18.50
N PHE A 213 14.84 3.45 18.57
CA PHE A 213 13.99 3.74 19.73
C PHE A 213 12.61 3.08 19.64
N GLU A 214 12.28 2.43 18.53
CA GLU A 214 10.96 1.85 18.32
C GLU A 214 10.84 0.46 19.00
N PRO A 215 9.71 0.15 19.67
CA PRO A 215 9.49 -1.17 20.25
C PRO A 215 9.64 -2.30 19.22
N LEU A 216 9.15 -2.08 18.00
CA LEU A 216 9.25 -3.01 16.89
C LEU A 216 10.71 -3.33 16.52
N TYR A 217 11.60 -2.32 16.57
CA TYR A 217 13.01 -2.53 16.29
C TYR A 217 13.63 -3.52 17.27
N THR A 218 13.37 -3.36 18.57
CA THR A 218 13.84 -4.29 19.59
C THR A 218 13.24 -5.70 19.41
N GLU A 219 11.96 -5.79 19.03
CA GLU A 219 11.29 -7.07 18.77
C GLU A 219 11.91 -7.84 17.58
N LEU A 220 12.23 -7.13 16.50
CA LEU A 220 12.72 -7.75 15.26
C LEU A 220 14.24 -7.97 15.24
N THR A 221 15.02 -7.09 15.86
CA THR A 221 16.50 -7.15 15.82
C THR A 221 17.12 -7.75 17.10
N GLY A 222 16.31 -7.93 18.15
CA GLY A 222 16.79 -8.28 19.48
C GLY A 222 17.30 -7.06 20.25
N PRO A 223 17.71 -7.24 21.53
CA PRO A 223 18.29 -6.15 22.29
C PRO A 223 19.57 -5.67 21.60
N ALA A 224 19.69 -4.36 21.37
CA ALA A 224 20.92 -3.76 20.89
C ALA A 224 22.09 -4.20 21.81
N GLU A 225 23.13 -4.80 21.25
CA GLU A 225 24.35 -5.03 22.02
C GLU A 225 24.84 -3.67 22.54
N PRO A 226 25.16 -3.54 23.83
CA PRO A 226 25.68 -2.28 24.34
C PRO A 226 26.95 -1.96 23.56
N THR A 227 26.93 -0.84 22.85
CA THR A 227 28.09 -0.30 22.16
C THR A 227 29.24 -0.24 23.16
N ARG A 228 30.25 -1.09 22.95
CA ARG A 228 31.45 -1.05 23.77
C ARG A 228 32.08 0.33 23.58
N PRO A 229 32.37 1.06 24.68
CA PRO A 229 32.97 2.39 24.63
C PRO A 229 34.36 2.39 24.01
#